data_AF-I1BJ32-F1
#
_entry.id   AF-I1BJ32-F1
#
_cell.length_a   1.000
_cell.length_b   1.000
_cell.length_c   1.000
_cell.angle_alpha   90.00
_cell.angle_beta   90.00
_cell.angle_gamma   90.00
#
_symmetry.space_group_name_H-M   'P 1'
#
loop_
_entity.id
_entity.type
_entity.pdbx_description
1 polymer ?
#
loop_
_entity_poly.entity_id
_entity_poly.type
_entity_poly.pdbx_seq_one_letter_code
_entity_poly.pdbx_strand_id
1 'polypeptide(L)'
;MQFDFDGEHDVDLGWMKEVRKAKIVPRFQFRGWTGEDLRAFIASAEESNLLAKEINDQANKYGFDGVVIECGYPAFFQKLLMTLSSLLHQNDKELIVVLPSLLSEQYRQIMTAEVFSTLAQYVDRFSLMTYDYSSHDPNGGPNAPIEWIMENIEYMTNEANRHKLMIGLNMYAMSYLPTRVPEPLVMKTVVEKLSMPRGDELLMTGDEVDENEELNWDKENQEAWFVDYDEDGVRQGVIWLPTLRSIRNRLRLAEDYGVGVALWEVGQGLDYFNIDVYFWKFFLFFFFLLLKHRMELDDYYNIDDILAEHTKVPCTVLYDFEKEANLSGDEVAVPRNTRVELPYWVAKPLAQYTNLIAIEIPRTYGTKVRNMLVASPESVDFRSLGAYFYEFGVKLVDFVVDEKLPGILEKAFKQRIKGIMNYSQSSGSTVGQDFIQKLDETEKDCKLKWDRLHKVVLNSFYTSV
;
A
#
# COMPACT_ATOMS: atom_id res chain seq x y z
N MET A 1 -31.05 -10.73 30.57
CA MET A 1 -30.79 -9.42 29.95
C MET A 1 -31.51 -9.44 28.60
N GLN A 2 -31.81 -8.30 28.02
CA GLN A 2 -32.32 -8.23 26.65
C GLN A 2 -31.19 -7.68 25.79
N PHE A 3 -30.77 -8.44 24.77
CA PHE A 3 -29.78 -8.00 23.80
C PHE A 3 -30.49 -7.38 22.60
N ASP A 4 -29.93 -6.32 22.06
CA ASP A 4 -30.41 -5.66 20.85
C ASP A 4 -29.28 -5.63 19.81
N PHE A 5 -29.60 -5.99 18.57
CA PHE A 5 -28.66 -6.08 17.47
C PHE A 5 -28.95 -4.97 16.47
N ASP A 6 -28.02 -4.02 16.38
CA ASP A 6 -28.05 -2.95 15.38
C ASP A 6 -27.10 -3.28 14.20
N GLY A 7 -27.29 -2.60 13.07
CA GLY A 7 -26.47 -2.75 11.86
C GLY A 7 -26.90 -3.86 10.90
N GLU A 8 -27.97 -4.61 11.20
CA GLU A 8 -28.50 -5.62 10.27
C GLU A 8 -28.90 -5.04 8.90
N HIS A 9 -29.29 -3.76 8.88
CA HIS A 9 -29.68 -3.05 7.66
C HIS A 9 -28.50 -2.74 6.72
N ASP A 10 -27.26 -2.81 7.21
CA ASP A 10 -26.04 -2.58 6.44
C ASP A 10 -25.51 -3.87 5.77
N VAL A 11 -26.15 -5.02 6.03
CA VAL A 11 -25.75 -6.30 5.43
C VAL A 11 -26.14 -6.36 3.95
N ASP A 12 -25.17 -6.13 3.07
CA ASP A 12 -25.36 -6.19 1.62
C ASP A 12 -25.08 -7.59 1.04
N LEU A 13 -26.16 -8.36 0.84
CA LEU A 13 -26.09 -9.70 0.24
C LEU A 13 -25.62 -9.71 -1.22
N GLY A 14 -25.77 -8.59 -1.95
CA GLY A 14 -25.27 -8.43 -3.31
C GLY A 14 -23.75 -8.34 -3.30
N TRP A 15 -23.22 -7.39 -2.55
CA TRP A 15 -21.78 -7.22 -2.35
C TRP A 15 -21.12 -8.50 -1.81
N MET A 16 -21.72 -9.15 -0.83
CA MET A 16 -21.20 -10.42 -0.29
C MET A 16 -21.02 -11.48 -1.38
N LYS A 17 -21.92 -11.57 -2.36
CA LYS A 17 -21.78 -12.53 -3.48
C LYS A 17 -20.60 -12.19 -4.39
N GLU A 18 -20.30 -10.91 -4.58
CA GLU A 18 -19.19 -10.44 -5.39
C GLU A 18 -17.84 -10.77 -4.76
N VAL A 19 -17.73 -10.62 -3.42
CA VAL A 19 -16.47 -10.80 -2.68
C VAL A 19 -16.26 -12.20 -2.09
N ARG A 20 -17.21 -13.14 -2.28
CA ARG A 20 -17.23 -14.52 -1.74
C ARG A 20 -16.01 -15.41 -2.09
N LYS A 21 -15.05 -14.90 -2.87
CA LYS A 21 -13.71 -15.49 -3.00
C LYS A 21 -12.91 -15.44 -1.68
N ALA A 22 -13.32 -14.60 -0.73
CA ALA A 22 -12.80 -14.52 0.63
C ALA A 22 -13.88 -14.90 1.67
N LYS A 23 -13.43 -15.26 2.88
CA LYS A 23 -14.32 -15.48 4.03
C LYS A 23 -14.90 -14.15 4.51
N ILE A 24 -16.19 -14.12 4.80
CA ILE A 24 -16.90 -12.95 5.31
C ILE A 24 -17.22 -13.16 6.78
N VAL A 25 -16.49 -12.43 7.64
CA VAL A 25 -16.53 -12.57 9.11
C VAL A 25 -16.87 -11.23 9.77
N PRO A 26 -18.16 -10.85 9.86
CA PRO A 26 -18.55 -9.53 10.33
C PRO A 26 -18.21 -9.30 11.80
N ARG A 27 -17.99 -8.02 12.13
CA ARG A 27 -17.62 -7.56 13.47
C ARG A 27 -18.85 -7.29 14.33
N PHE A 28 -18.94 -7.97 15.47
CA PHE A 28 -19.91 -7.72 16.53
C PHE A 28 -19.22 -6.95 17.65
N GLN A 29 -19.55 -5.65 17.76
CA GLN A 29 -18.97 -4.75 18.74
C GLN A 29 -19.93 -4.52 19.90
N PHE A 30 -19.43 -4.63 21.14
CA PHE A 30 -20.24 -4.50 22.34
C PHE A 30 -20.28 -3.02 22.73
N ARG A 31 -21.40 -2.34 22.46
CA ARG A 31 -21.59 -0.91 22.70
C ARG A 31 -22.57 -0.64 23.84
N GLY A 32 -22.32 0.40 24.62
CA GLY A 32 -23.25 0.87 25.66
C GLY A 32 -23.29 0.05 26.95
N TRP A 33 -22.38 -0.91 27.12
CA TRP A 33 -22.32 -1.73 28.33
C TRP A 33 -21.82 -0.94 29.53
N THR A 34 -22.58 -0.93 30.62
CA THR A 34 -22.12 -0.37 31.90
C THR A 34 -21.33 -1.41 32.70
N GLY A 35 -20.63 -0.95 33.74
CA GLY A 35 -19.98 -1.88 34.68
C GLY A 35 -20.96 -2.80 35.42
N GLU A 36 -22.23 -2.40 35.56
CA GLU A 36 -23.27 -3.25 36.16
C GLU A 36 -23.72 -4.33 35.18
N ASP A 37 -23.94 -3.99 33.91
CA ASP A 37 -24.27 -4.95 32.85
C ASP A 37 -23.19 -6.01 32.70
N LEU A 38 -21.92 -5.58 32.71
CA LEU A 38 -20.77 -6.48 32.63
C LEU A 38 -20.77 -7.47 33.82
N ARG A 39 -20.98 -7.00 35.04
CA ARG A 39 -21.03 -7.87 36.23
C ARG A 39 -22.21 -8.84 36.17
N ALA A 40 -23.39 -8.37 35.77
CA ALA A 40 -24.59 -9.19 35.65
C ALA A 40 -24.40 -10.30 34.59
N PHE A 41 -23.80 -9.95 33.45
CA PHE A 41 -23.53 -10.89 32.36
C PHE A 41 -22.50 -11.95 32.76
N ILE A 42 -21.36 -11.55 33.35
CA ILE A 42 -20.32 -12.49 33.79
C ILE A 42 -20.86 -13.46 34.85
N ALA A 43 -21.75 -13.00 35.73
CA ALA A 43 -22.35 -13.82 36.77
C ALA A 43 -23.37 -14.86 36.22
N SER A 44 -23.85 -14.71 34.98
CA SER A 44 -24.89 -15.57 34.43
C SER A 44 -24.43 -16.42 33.26
N ALA A 45 -24.36 -17.72 33.53
CA ALA A 45 -24.18 -18.75 32.51
C ALA A 45 -25.23 -18.70 31.39
N GLU A 46 -26.46 -18.41 31.77
CA GLU A 46 -27.62 -18.42 30.88
C GLU A 46 -27.54 -17.26 29.89
N GLU A 47 -27.12 -16.07 30.35
CA GLU A 47 -26.93 -14.90 29.49
C GLU A 47 -25.79 -15.10 28.49
N SER A 48 -24.68 -15.71 28.93
CA SER A 48 -23.57 -16.05 28.03
C SER A 48 -24.01 -17.01 26.92
N ASN A 49 -24.83 -18.01 27.26
CA ASN A 49 -25.34 -18.99 26.29
C ASN A 49 -26.37 -18.38 25.35
N LEU A 50 -27.25 -17.51 25.87
CA LEU A 50 -28.25 -16.79 25.08
C LEU A 50 -27.57 -15.91 24.03
N LEU A 51 -26.62 -15.06 24.45
CA LEU A 51 -25.91 -14.18 23.53
C LEU A 51 -25.08 -14.96 22.50
N ALA A 52 -24.40 -16.04 22.91
CA ALA A 52 -23.70 -16.92 21.97
C ALA A 52 -24.63 -17.48 20.89
N LYS A 53 -25.82 -17.92 21.30
CA LYS A 53 -26.83 -18.45 20.38
C LYS A 53 -27.33 -17.36 19.42
N GLU A 54 -27.64 -16.17 19.92
CA GLU A 54 -28.13 -15.06 19.07
C GLU A 54 -27.09 -14.62 18.04
N ILE A 55 -25.81 -14.52 18.41
CA ILE A 55 -24.72 -14.21 17.46
C ILE A 55 -24.58 -15.33 16.41
N ASN A 56 -24.61 -16.59 16.83
CA ASN A 56 -24.56 -17.72 15.90
C ASN A 56 -25.78 -17.75 14.97
N ASP A 57 -26.97 -17.43 15.47
CA ASP A 57 -28.20 -17.36 14.66
C ASP A 57 -28.07 -16.26 13.59
N GLN A 58 -27.45 -15.11 13.89
CA GLN A 58 -27.13 -14.08 12.89
C GLN A 58 -26.12 -14.57 11.84
N ALA A 59 -25.06 -15.27 12.28
CA ALA A 59 -24.09 -15.87 11.36
C ALA A 59 -24.73 -16.87 10.39
N ASN A 60 -25.70 -17.65 10.87
CA ASN A 60 -26.45 -18.59 10.05
C ASN A 60 -27.46 -17.90 9.13
N LYS A 61 -28.19 -16.90 9.63
CA LYS A 61 -29.21 -16.14 8.90
C LYS A 61 -28.66 -15.54 7.60
N TYR A 62 -27.47 -14.92 7.67
CA TYR A 62 -26.85 -14.25 6.54
C TYR A 62 -25.78 -15.09 5.83
N GLY A 63 -25.51 -16.30 6.34
CA GLY A 63 -24.52 -17.20 5.75
C GLY A 63 -23.08 -16.69 5.88
N PHE A 64 -22.75 -15.98 6.96
CA PHE A 64 -21.38 -15.54 7.27
C PHE A 64 -20.47 -16.75 7.51
N ASP A 65 -19.18 -16.62 7.21
CA ASP A 65 -18.18 -17.69 7.37
C ASP A 65 -17.58 -17.72 8.78
N GLY A 66 -18.08 -16.87 9.68
CA GLY A 66 -17.55 -16.65 11.02
C GLY A 66 -17.99 -15.31 11.58
N VAL A 67 -17.40 -14.92 12.71
CA VAL A 67 -17.63 -13.63 13.37
C VAL A 67 -16.35 -13.09 13.98
N VAL A 68 -16.24 -11.76 14.06
CA VAL A 68 -15.21 -11.06 14.83
C VAL A 68 -15.86 -10.45 16.07
N ILE A 69 -15.43 -10.83 17.28
CA ILE A 69 -15.97 -10.30 18.54
C ILE A 69 -15.08 -9.18 19.07
N GLU A 70 -15.67 -8.00 19.28
CA GLU A 70 -15.03 -6.86 19.93
C GLU A 70 -15.76 -6.49 21.23
N CYS A 71 -15.27 -7.00 22.35
CA CYS A 71 -15.90 -6.85 23.66
C CYS A 71 -15.06 -6.07 24.69
N GLY A 72 -13.98 -5.41 24.25
CA GLY A 72 -13.06 -4.63 25.08
C GLY A 72 -12.16 -5.48 25.99
N TYR A 73 -12.72 -6.33 26.85
CA TYR A 73 -11.98 -7.16 27.81
C TYR A 73 -12.27 -8.66 27.65
N PRO A 74 -11.75 -9.33 26.61
CA PRO A 74 -12.05 -10.73 26.30
C PRO A 74 -11.82 -11.72 27.46
N ALA A 75 -10.88 -11.43 28.36
CA ALA A 75 -10.61 -12.24 29.55
C ALA A 75 -11.85 -12.42 30.46
N PHE A 76 -12.79 -11.48 30.45
CA PHE A 76 -14.03 -11.57 31.22
C PHE A 76 -15.17 -12.29 30.46
N PHE A 77 -15.01 -12.54 29.17
CA PHE A 77 -16.03 -13.14 28.30
C PHE A 77 -15.73 -14.60 27.93
N GLN A 78 -14.83 -15.28 28.64
CA GLN A 78 -14.38 -16.64 28.31
C GLN A 78 -15.53 -17.63 28.08
N LYS A 79 -16.57 -17.59 28.93
CA LYS A 79 -17.72 -18.49 28.80
C LYS A 79 -18.51 -18.24 27.51
N LEU A 80 -18.79 -16.97 27.22
CA LEU A 80 -19.41 -16.57 25.96
C LEU A 80 -18.58 -17.04 24.77
N LEU A 81 -17.27 -16.74 24.77
CA LEU A 81 -16.37 -17.07 23.66
C LEU A 81 -16.25 -18.58 23.45
N MET A 82 -16.17 -19.36 24.52
CA MET A 82 -16.12 -20.83 24.45
C MET A 82 -17.43 -21.42 23.92
N THR A 83 -18.58 -20.96 24.41
CA THR A 83 -19.89 -21.43 23.91
C THR A 83 -20.09 -21.03 22.45
N LEU A 84 -19.76 -19.78 22.09
CA LEU A 84 -19.89 -19.27 20.74
C LEU A 84 -18.97 -20.02 19.76
N SER A 85 -17.71 -20.24 20.14
CA SER A 85 -16.75 -21.06 19.38
C SER A 85 -17.34 -22.44 19.06
N SER A 86 -17.87 -23.14 20.07
CA SER A 86 -18.49 -24.46 19.88
C SER A 86 -19.67 -24.43 18.91
N LEU A 87 -20.53 -23.41 18.97
CA LEU A 87 -21.68 -23.26 18.07
C LEU A 87 -21.25 -22.94 16.63
N LEU A 88 -20.24 -22.10 16.46
CA LEU A 88 -19.71 -21.71 15.14
C LEU A 88 -18.98 -22.90 14.47
N HIS A 89 -18.14 -23.61 15.21
CA HIS A 89 -17.38 -24.76 14.70
C HIS A 89 -18.28 -25.94 14.27
N GLN A 90 -19.45 -26.11 14.89
CA GLN A 90 -20.45 -27.10 14.44
C GLN A 90 -20.94 -26.84 13.01
N ASN A 91 -20.83 -25.61 12.51
CA ASN A 91 -21.25 -25.19 11.18
C ASN A 91 -20.08 -24.72 10.30
N ASP A 92 -18.85 -25.12 10.62
CA ASP A 92 -17.62 -24.76 9.89
C ASP A 92 -17.39 -23.24 9.78
N LYS A 93 -17.69 -22.51 10.87
CA LYS A 93 -17.54 -21.05 10.96
C LYS A 93 -16.42 -20.66 11.92
N GLU A 94 -15.71 -19.57 11.61
CA GLU A 94 -14.57 -19.10 12.41
C GLU A 94 -14.98 -18.11 13.51
N LEU A 95 -14.29 -18.17 14.65
CA LEU A 95 -14.33 -17.16 15.70
C LEU A 95 -13.01 -16.37 15.72
N ILE A 96 -13.10 -15.08 15.46
CA ILE A 96 -12.01 -14.12 15.63
C ILE A 96 -12.34 -13.22 16.83
N VAL A 97 -11.35 -12.88 17.66
CA VAL A 97 -11.53 -12.00 18.82
C VAL A 97 -10.59 -10.80 18.73
N VAL A 98 -11.11 -9.59 18.91
CA VAL A 98 -10.31 -8.36 18.97
C VAL A 98 -9.65 -8.24 20.33
N LEU A 99 -8.34 -7.96 20.34
CA LEU A 99 -7.55 -7.68 21.52
C LEU A 99 -7.09 -6.21 21.50
N PRO A 100 -7.34 -5.43 22.55
CA PRO A 100 -6.59 -4.21 22.81
C PRO A 100 -5.08 -4.45 22.91
N SER A 101 -4.32 -3.42 22.60
CA SER A 101 -2.87 -3.42 22.83
C SER A 101 -2.53 -3.22 24.31
N LEU A 102 -1.30 -3.60 24.68
CA LEU A 102 -0.72 -3.49 26.02
C LEU A 102 -0.25 -2.06 26.33
N LEU A 103 -1.07 -1.06 26.02
CA LEU A 103 -0.76 0.34 26.28
C LEU A 103 -0.97 0.70 27.76
N SER A 104 -1.95 0.06 28.42
CA SER A 104 -2.21 0.26 29.85
C SER A 104 -1.71 -0.92 30.68
N GLU A 105 -1.09 -0.61 31.82
CA GLU A 105 -0.64 -1.61 32.79
C GLU A 105 -1.81 -2.45 33.33
N GLN A 106 -2.99 -1.85 33.45
CA GLN A 106 -4.22 -2.54 33.85
C GLN A 106 -4.60 -3.63 32.85
N TYR A 107 -4.57 -3.33 31.55
CA TYR A 107 -4.88 -4.32 30.53
C TYR A 107 -3.80 -5.41 30.46
N ARG A 108 -2.52 -5.05 30.65
CA ARG A 108 -1.39 -5.98 30.73
C ARG A 108 -1.58 -7.02 31.84
N GLN A 109 -2.08 -6.62 33.00
CA GLN A 109 -2.38 -7.54 34.11
C GLN A 109 -3.56 -8.48 33.84
N ILE A 110 -4.48 -8.08 32.96
CA ILE A 110 -5.68 -8.87 32.59
C ILE A 110 -5.37 -9.84 31.44
N MET A 111 -4.56 -9.43 30.46
CA MET A 111 -4.27 -10.18 29.25
C MET A 111 -2.85 -10.77 29.27
N THR A 112 -2.63 -11.75 30.15
CA THR A 112 -1.34 -12.46 30.27
C THR A 112 -1.18 -13.57 29.22
N ALA A 113 0.03 -14.08 29.06
CA ALA A 113 0.29 -15.24 28.19
C ALA A 113 -0.53 -16.50 28.56
N GLU A 114 -0.86 -16.68 29.85
CA GLU A 114 -1.71 -17.79 30.31
C GLU A 114 -3.18 -17.59 29.89
N VAL A 115 -3.69 -16.36 30.03
CA VAL A 115 -5.04 -16.01 29.58
C VAL A 115 -5.13 -16.16 28.05
N PHE A 116 -4.17 -15.63 27.30
CA PHE A 116 -4.12 -15.80 25.85
C PHE A 116 -4.07 -17.28 25.46
N SER A 117 -3.22 -18.09 26.12
CA SER A 117 -3.12 -19.53 25.86
C SER A 117 -4.42 -20.27 26.15
N THR A 118 -5.19 -19.84 27.14
CA THR A 118 -6.51 -20.39 27.45
C THR A 118 -7.53 -20.05 26.37
N LEU A 119 -7.62 -18.77 25.97
CA LEU A 119 -8.50 -18.33 24.88
C LEU A 119 -8.15 -19.03 23.55
N ALA A 120 -6.86 -19.19 23.28
CA ALA A 120 -6.35 -19.81 22.05
C ALA A 120 -6.73 -21.29 21.90
N GLN A 121 -7.27 -21.96 22.91
CA GLN A 121 -7.75 -23.33 22.79
C GLN A 121 -9.05 -23.43 21.96
N TYR A 122 -9.85 -22.36 21.94
CA TYR A 122 -11.16 -22.35 21.27
C TYR A 122 -11.36 -21.17 20.32
N VAL A 123 -10.55 -20.12 20.38
CA VAL A 123 -10.56 -19.04 19.40
C VAL A 123 -9.67 -19.39 18.20
N ASP A 124 -10.13 -19.08 16.99
CA ASP A 124 -9.39 -19.39 15.75
C ASP A 124 -8.28 -18.38 15.49
N ARG A 125 -8.58 -17.08 15.62
CA ARG A 125 -7.61 -15.98 15.44
C ARG A 125 -7.89 -14.81 16.39
N PHE A 126 -6.85 -14.03 16.66
CA PHE A 126 -6.93 -12.80 17.44
C PHE A 126 -6.52 -11.61 16.59
N SER A 127 -7.34 -10.56 16.55
CA SER A 127 -7.05 -9.30 15.87
C SER A 127 -6.56 -8.28 16.89
N LEU A 128 -5.25 -8.05 16.96
CA LEU A 128 -4.65 -7.17 17.95
C LEU A 128 -4.59 -5.72 17.43
N MET A 129 -5.13 -4.77 18.19
CA MET A 129 -5.16 -3.35 17.83
C MET A 129 -3.81 -2.66 18.12
N THR A 130 -2.77 -3.05 17.39
CA THR A 130 -1.42 -2.47 17.48
C THR A 130 -1.28 -1.16 16.71
N TYR A 131 -2.19 -0.22 16.96
CA TYR A 131 -2.21 1.14 16.45
C TYR A 131 -2.83 2.08 17.50
N ASP A 132 -2.91 3.36 17.21
CA ASP A 132 -3.34 4.44 18.12
C ASP A 132 -2.46 4.62 19.37
N TYR A 133 -1.18 4.27 19.27
CA TYR A 133 -0.23 4.36 20.38
C TYR A 133 -0.18 5.77 21.00
N SER A 134 0.01 6.81 20.18
CA SER A 134 0.10 8.19 20.62
C SER A 134 -1.24 8.93 20.68
N SER A 135 -2.37 8.27 20.42
CA SER A 135 -3.68 8.95 20.34
C SER A 135 -4.16 9.57 21.67
N HIS A 136 -3.53 9.23 22.79
CA HIS A 136 -3.77 9.86 24.09
C HIS A 136 -2.98 11.16 24.32
N ASP A 137 -1.96 11.46 23.51
CA ASP A 137 -1.09 12.61 23.68
C ASP A 137 -1.35 13.65 22.57
N PRO A 138 -1.87 14.85 22.90
CA PRO A 138 -2.12 15.90 21.91
C PRO A 138 -0.82 16.47 21.30
N ASN A 139 0.35 16.20 21.88
CA ASN A 139 1.65 16.58 21.30
C ASN A 139 2.08 15.66 20.15
N GLY A 140 1.42 14.50 20.03
CA GLY A 140 1.61 13.55 18.94
C GLY A 140 2.80 12.62 19.10
N GLY A 141 2.90 11.72 18.12
CA GLY A 141 3.89 10.66 18.09
C GLY A 141 3.49 9.58 17.09
N PRO A 142 4.32 8.54 16.95
CA PRO A 142 4.07 7.39 16.08
C PRO A 142 2.73 6.72 16.37
N ASN A 143 2.06 6.23 15.32
CA ASN A 143 0.78 5.55 15.45
C ASN A 143 0.96 4.12 15.97
N ALA A 144 1.97 3.40 15.49
CA ALA A 144 2.20 1.99 15.74
C ALA A 144 3.70 1.65 15.86
N PRO A 145 4.44 2.15 16.88
CA PRO A 145 5.87 1.91 17.04
C PRO A 145 6.28 0.45 16.88
N ILE A 146 7.30 0.17 16.08
CA ILE A 146 7.65 -1.22 15.73
C ILE A 146 8.08 -2.06 16.95
N GLU A 147 8.85 -1.49 17.88
CA GLU A 147 9.27 -2.20 19.11
C GLU A 147 8.08 -2.47 20.03
N TRP A 148 7.12 -1.55 20.11
CA TRP A 148 5.90 -1.77 20.87
C TRP A 148 5.05 -2.91 20.28
N ILE A 149 5.00 -3.06 18.95
CA ILE A 149 4.35 -4.21 18.31
C ILE A 149 5.04 -5.51 18.75
N MET A 150 6.38 -5.54 18.75
CA MET A 150 7.17 -6.69 19.23
C MET A 150 6.82 -7.06 20.67
N GLU A 151 6.84 -6.07 21.58
CA GLU A 151 6.50 -6.29 22.99
C GLU A 151 5.11 -6.90 23.18
N ASN A 152 4.12 -6.46 22.40
CA ASN A 152 2.77 -7.01 22.46
C ASN A 152 2.74 -8.48 22.05
N ILE A 153 3.44 -8.85 20.97
CA ILE A 153 3.51 -10.24 20.50
C ILE A 153 4.20 -11.11 21.55
N GLU A 154 5.36 -10.67 22.04
CA GLU A 154 6.20 -11.43 22.99
C GLU A 154 5.54 -11.60 24.34
N TYR A 155 4.82 -10.59 24.83
CA TYR A 155 4.14 -10.66 26.11
C TYR A 155 2.93 -11.59 26.10
N MET A 156 2.10 -11.55 25.04
CA MET A 156 0.85 -12.32 24.99
C MET A 156 1.04 -13.76 24.51
N THR A 157 2.05 -14.04 23.67
CA THR A 157 2.10 -15.29 22.91
C THR A 157 3.33 -16.13 23.21
N ASN A 158 3.27 -17.41 22.82
CA ASN A 158 4.42 -18.31 22.77
C ASN A 158 4.44 -19.04 21.42
N GLU A 159 5.51 -19.78 21.13
CA GLU A 159 5.69 -20.47 19.85
C GLU A 159 4.51 -21.39 19.47
N ALA A 160 3.80 -21.96 20.45
CA ALA A 160 2.71 -22.90 20.19
C ALA A 160 1.40 -22.21 19.73
N ASN A 161 1.20 -20.93 20.08
CA ASN A 161 -0.07 -20.22 19.81
C ASN A 161 0.08 -18.91 19.03
N ARG A 162 1.31 -18.43 18.82
CA ARG A 162 1.59 -17.15 18.15
C ARG A 162 0.99 -17.05 16.74
N HIS A 163 0.96 -18.15 15.99
CA HIS A 163 0.33 -18.22 14.67
C HIS A 163 -1.17 -17.89 14.65
N LYS A 164 -1.83 -17.82 15.81
CA LYS A 164 -3.23 -17.38 15.93
C LYS A 164 -3.37 -15.86 16.07
N LEU A 165 -2.31 -15.14 16.42
CA LEU A 165 -2.33 -13.68 16.55
C LEU A 165 -2.20 -13.02 15.18
N MET A 166 -2.90 -11.90 14.99
CA MET A 166 -2.77 -11.00 13.84
C MET A 166 -2.48 -9.59 14.35
N ILE A 167 -1.38 -8.98 13.91
CA ILE A 167 -1.07 -7.59 14.25
C ILE A 167 -1.90 -6.62 13.42
N GLY A 168 -2.35 -5.54 14.05
CA GLY A 168 -3.13 -4.49 13.43
C GLY A 168 -2.25 -3.49 12.70
N LEU A 169 -2.60 -3.14 11.46
CA LEU A 169 -1.99 -2.05 10.70
C LEU A 169 -3.04 -0.97 10.42
N ASN A 170 -2.75 0.26 10.85
CA ASN A 170 -3.54 1.42 10.51
C ASN A 170 -3.31 1.82 9.04
N MET A 171 -4.40 2.09 8.33
CA MET A 171 -4.39 2.59 6.95
C MET A 171 -4.71 4.08 6.87
N TYR A 172 -4.77 4.76 8.02
CA TYR A 172 -5.00 6.19 8.19
C TYR A 172 -3.78 6.85 8.85
N ALA A 173 -3.65 8.16 8.65
CA ALA A 173 -2.70 9.00 9.35
C ALA A 173 -3.34 9.66 10.58
N MET A 174 -2.53 10.15 11.51
CA MET A 174 -2.99 10.92 12.66
C MET A 174 -2.40 12.32 12.65
N SER A 175 -3.25 13.32 12.84
CA SER A 175 -2.87 14.72 12.93
C SER A 175 -2.96 15.21 14.37
N TYR A 176 -1.88 15.86 14.82
CA TYR A 176 -1.71 16.34 16.18
C TYR A 176 -1.45 17.83 16.20
N LEU A 177 -2.16 18.53 17.07
CA LEU A 177 -1.94 19.94 17.36
C LEU A 177 -2.35 20.18 18.82
N PRO A 178 -1.49 20.78 19.67
CA PRO A 178 -1.74 20.87 21.12
C PRO A 178 -3.06 21.53 21.53
N THR A 179 -3.66 22.34 20.64
CA THR A 179 -4.91 23.07 20.88
C THR A 179 -6.17 22.27 20.52
N ARG A 180 -6.05 21.06 19.96
CA ARG A 180 -7.18 20.21 19.58
C ARG A 180 -6.94 18.74 19.92
N VAL A 181 -8.02 17.99 19.93
CA VAL A 181 -7.98 16.53 20.05
C VAL A 181 -7.31 15.95 18.79
N PRO A 182 -6.45 14.91 18.93
CA PRO A 182 -5.89 14.20 17.78
C PRO A 182 -6.96 13.78 16.77
N GLU A 183 -6.67 13.97 15.48
CA GLU A 183 -7.63 13.73 14.39
C GLU A 183 -7.11 12.67 13.42
N PRO A 184 -7.90 11.62 13.12
CA PRO A 184 -7.57 10.68 12.07
C PRO A 184 -7.79 11.29 10.70
N LEU A 185 -6.84 11.10 9.79
CA LEU A 185 -6.88 11.55 8.40
C LEU A 185 -6.84 10.36 7.47
N VAL A 186 -7.79 10.28 6.53
CA VAL A 186 -7.69 9.36 5.39
C VAL A 186 -6.54 9.78 4.49
N MET A 187 -5.89 8.81 3.84
CA MET A 187 -4.65 9.09 3.11
C MET A 187 -4.84 10.02 1.91
N LYS A 188 -6.05 10.13 1.35
CA LYS A 188 -6.38 11.12 0.32
C LYS A 188 -6.17 12.56 0.83
N THR A 189 -6.66 12.87 2.03
CA THR A 189 -6.46 14.18 2.67
C THR A 189 -4.99 14.44 2.97
N VAL A 190 -4.24 13.40 3.32
CA VAL A 190 -2.79 13.50 3.54
C VAL A 190 -2.06 13.89 2.24
N VAL A 191 -2.41 13.27 1.11
CA VAL A 191 -1.83 13.62 -0.21
C VAL A 191 -2.14 15.07 -0.60
N GLU A 192 -3.37 15.53 -0.35
CA GLU A 192 -3.76 16.94 -0.58
C GLU A 192 -2.89 17.90 0.26
N LYS A 193 -2.65 17.57 1.53
CA LYS A 193 -1.78 18.35 2.44
C LYS A 193 -0.32 18.32 2.02
N LEU A 194 0.19 17.18 1.57
CA LEU A 194 1.57 17.04 1.09
C LEU A 194 1.84 17.86 -0.18
N SER A 195 0.80 18.17 -0.95
CA SER A 195 0.87 18.97 -2.19
C SER A 195 0.92 20.49 -1.94
N MET A 196 0.76 20.95 -0.69
CA MET A 196 0.81 22.37 -0.33
C MET A 196 2.27 22.88 -0.23
N PRO A 197 2.52 24.17 -0.51
CA PRO A 197 3.85 24.77 -0.34
C PRO A 197 4.35 24.62 1.09
N ARG A 198 5.55 24.07 1.27
CA ARG A 198 6.14 23.85 2.60
C ARG A 198 7.12 24.97 2.93
N GLY A 199 7.14 25.40 4.19
CA GLY A 199 8.20 26.25 4.70
C GLY A 199 9.53 25.49 4.76
N ASP A 200 10.65 26.18 4.56
CA ASP A 200 12.02 25.64 4.56
C ASP A 200 12.47 24.96 5.87
N GLU A 201 11.61 24.86 6.90
CA GLU A 201 11.96 24.41 8.26
C GLU A 201 12.10 22.87 8.41
N LEU A 202 11.97 22.06 7.35
CA LEU A 202 11.56 20.65 7.49
C LEU A 202 12.44 19.58 6.85
N LEU A 203 13.74 19.68 7.09
CA LEU A 203 14.57 18.50 7.14
C LEU A 203 15.36 18.59 8.45
N MET A 204 15.20 17.59 9.33
CA MET A 204 15.93 17.50 10.59
C MET A 204 17.40 17.87 10.39
N THR A 205 17.94 18.85 11.12
CA THR A 205 19.36 19.27 11.01
C THR A 205 20.32 18.26 11.68
N GLY A 206 20.19 16.97 11.33
CA GLY A 206 21.02 15.88 11.80
C GLY A 206 21.69 15.13 10.63
N ASP A 207 22.80 14.45 10.90
CA ASP A 207 23.85 14.03 9.96
C ASP A 207 23.46 13.08 8.80
N GLU A 208 22.18 12.78 8.56
CA GLU A 208 21.72 11.96 7.44
C GLU A 208 20.34 12.41 6.94
N VAL A 209 20.24 13.64 6.47
CA VAL A 209 19.11 14.06 5.62
C VAL A 209 19.44 13.60 4.20
N ASP A 210 18.65 12.67 3.66
CA ASP A 210 18.58 12.54 2.22
C ASP A 210 17.83 13.77 1.70
N GLU A 211 18.54 14.68 1.01
CA GLU A 211 17.98 15.90 0.43
C GLU A 211 16.82 15.61 -0.55
N ASN A 212 16.59 14.33 -0.89
CA ASN A 212 15.51 13.84 -1.75
C ASN A 212 14.28 13.29 -0.99
N GLU A 213 14.28 13.16 0.34
CA GLU A 213 13.12 12.65 1.08
C GLU A 213 12.15 13.78 1.48
N GLU A 214 10.95 13.80 0.87
CA GLU A 214 9.90 14.76 1.22
C GLU A 214 9.28 14.52 2.62
N LEU A 215 9.56 13.41 3.30
CA LEU A 215 8.97 13.09 4.61
C LEU A 215 10.07 12.88 5.64
N ASN A 216 9.84 13.32 6.88
CA ASN A 216 10.75 12.98 7.96
C ASN A 216 10.56 11.50 8.34
N TRP A 217 11.66 10.76 8.43
CA TRP A 217 11.65 9.35 8.81
C TRP A 217 12.14 9.15 10.24
N ASP A 218 11.28 8.61 11.10
CA ASP A 218 11.65 8.16 12.44
C ASP A 218 12.26 6.76 12.36
N LYS A 219 13.59 6.68 12.56
CA LYS A 219 14.35 5.43 12.52
C LYS A 219 14.07 4.52 13.71
N GLU A 220 13.63 5.03 14.85
CA GLU A 220 13.34 4.23 16.04
C GLU A 220 11.96 3.58 15.88
N ASN A 221 10.96 4.39 15.56
CA ASN A 221 9.57 3.93 15.47
C ASN A 221 9.20 3.33 14.11
N GLN A 222 10.09 3.48 13.12
CA GLN A 222 9.90 3.03 11.73
C GLN A 222 8.61 3.59 11.11
N GLU A 223 8.40 4.89 11.28
CA GLU A 223 7.26 5.65 10.74
C GLU A 223 7.70 6.98 10.14
N ALA A 224 6.89 7.46 9.20
CA ALA A 224 7.09 8.78 8.63
C ALA A 224 6.24 9.82 9.35
N TRP A 225 6.67 11.07 9.27
CA TRP A 225 5.89 12.21 9.70
C TRP A 225 6.26 13.49 8.93
N PHE A 226 5.38 14.49 8.98
CA PHE A 226 5.64 15.83 8.47
C PHE A 226 4.84 16.88 9.23
N VAL A 227 5.23 18.15 9.10
CA VAL A 227 4.47 19.27 9.66
C VAL A 227 3.52 19.79 8.59
N ASP A 228 2.27 19.95 8.98
CA ASP A 228 1.20 20.49 8.15
C ASP A 228 1.18 22.01 8.24
N TYR A 229 1.04 22.69 7.11
CA TYR A 229 0.86 24.14 7.02
C TYR A 229 -0.35 24.45 6.15
N ASP A 230 -1.02 25.58 6.42
CA ASP A 230 -2.03 26.13 5.52
C ASP A 230 -1.41 26.98 4.40
N GLU A 231 -2.28 27.53 3.54
CA GLU A 231 -1.90 28.38 2.40
C GLU A 231 -1.17 29.68 2.82
N ASP A 232 -1.38 30.12 4.06
CA ASP A 232 -0.74 31.32 4.63
C ASP A 232 0.61 30.98 5.32
N GLY A 233 1.03 29.70 5.30
CA GLY A 233 2.25 29.23 5.93
C GLY A 233 2.15 29.11 7.45
N VAL A 234 0.93 29.05 8.01
CA VAL A 234 0.70 28.84 9.43
C VAL A 234 0.68 27.34 9.73
N ARG A 235 1.42 26.93 10.76
CA ARG A 235 1.48 25.53 11.20
C ARG A 235 0.11 25.03 11.70
N GLN A 236 -0.39 23.98 11.08
CA GLN A 236 -1.67 23.34 11.38
C GLN A 236 -1.55 22.02 12.16
N GLY A 237 -0.34 21.49 12.31
CA GLY A 237 -0.08 20.33 13.17
C GLY A 237 1.12 19.50 12.73
N VAL A 238 1.28 18.34 13.35
CA VAL A 238 2.21 17.28 12.94
C VAL A 238 1.39 16.07 12.52
N ILE A 239 1.69 15.49 11.36
CA ILE A 239 1.00 14.34 10.81
C ILE A 239 1.93 13.15 10.80
N TRP A 240 1.52 12.06 11.45
CA TRP A 240 2.16 10.75 11.40
C TRP A 240 1.37 9.82 10.49
N LEU A 241 2.06 9.14 9.57
CA LEU A 241 1.40 8.40 8.50
C LEU A 241 2.09 7.06 8.18
N PRO A 242 1.30 6.03 7.80
CA PRO A 242 1.86 4.82 7.22
C PRO A 242 2.41 5.12 5.82
N THR A 243 3.58 4.57 5.51
CA THR A 243 4.20 4.58 4.17
C THR A 243 4.44 3.15 3.73
N LEU A 244 4.77 2.94 2.44
CA LEU A 244 5.18 1.61 1.97
C LEU A 244 6.36 1.03 2.77
N ARG A 245 7.29 1.90 3.21
CA ARG A 245 8.42 1.52 4.06
C ARG A 245 7.94 1.05 5.44
N SER A 246 7.07 1.81 6.10
CA SER A 246 6.57 1.46 7.43
C SER A 246 5.71 0.19 7.41
N ILE A 247 4.86 0.02 6.39
CA ILE A 247 4.05 -1.20 6.19
C ILE A 247 4.96 -2.40 5.92
N ARG A 248 5.92 -2.28 5.00
CA ARG A 248 6.87 -3.37 4.69
C ARG A 248 7.61 -3.85 5.92
N ASN A 249 8.08 -2.94 6.77
CA ASN A 249 8.80 -3.29 7.98
C ASN A 249 7.92 -4.07 8.97
N ARG A 250 6.64 -3.69 9.09
CA ARG A 250 5.66 -4.42 9.92
C ARG A 250 5.25 -5.76 9.33
N LEU A 251 5.20 -5.88 8.00
CA LEU A 251 4.96 -7.17 7.34
C LEU A 251 6.13 -8.14 7.55
N ARG A 252 7.37 -7.66 7.46
CA ARG A 252 8.56 -8.47 7.80
C ARG A 252 8.55 -8.91 9.25
N LEU A 253 8.20 -7.99 10.15
CA LEU A 253 8.02 -8.33 11.56
C LEU A 253 6.97 -9.43 11.75
N ALA A 254 5.83 -9.32 11.06
CA ALA A 254 4.79 -10.34 11.14
C ALA A 254 5.28 -11.72 10.65
N GLU A 255 6.06 -11.73 9.55
CA GLU A 255 6.69 -12.93 9.00
C GLU A 255 7.71 -13.55 9.98
N ASP A 256 8.61 -12.73 10.55
CA ASP A 256 9.65 -13.16 11.48
C ASP A 256 9.06 -13.81 12.74
N TYR A 257 7.95 -13.25 13.25
CA TYR A 257 7.21 -13.81 14.38
C TYR A 257 6.23 -14.92 13.98
N GLY A 258 5.94 -15.11 12.69
CA GLY A 258 4.94 -16.07 12.22
C GLY A 258 3.50 -15.71 12.65
N VAL A 259 3.19 -14.43 12.77
CA VAL A 259 1.83 -13.90 13.05
C VAL A 259 1.13 -13.48 11.76
N GLY A 260 -0.20 -13.37 11.80
CA GLY A 260 -0.98 -12.78 10.72
C GLY A 260 -1.03 -11.25 10.78
N VAL A 261 -1.84 -10.65 9.90
CA VAL A 261 -2.03 -9.20 9.78
C VAL A 261 -3.52 -8.88 9.65
N ALA A 262 -3.97 -7.83 10.34
CA ALA A 262 -5.30 -7.26 10.26
C ALA A 262 -5.21 -5.77 9.86
N LEU A 263 -5.98 -5.34 8.87
CA LEU A 263 -5.93 -3.96 8.36
C LEU A 263 -7.10 -3.15 8.92
N TRP A 264 -6.83 -1.92 9.36
CA TRP A 264 -7.84 -0.97 9.83
C TRP A 264 -7.71 0.38 9.10
N GLU A 265 -8.56 0.71 8.12
CA GLU A 265 -9.53 -0.16 7.43
C GLU A 265 -9.37 -0.05 5.90
N VAL A 266 -9.92 -1.03 5.18
CA VAL A 266 -9.99 -0.98 3.71
C VAL A 266 -10.84 0.22 3.29
N GLY A 267 -10.29 1.09 2.44
CA GLY A 267 -10.92 2.34 1.99
C GLY A 267 -10.34 3.62 2.59
N GLN A 268 -9.54 3.53 3.66
CA GLN A 268 -8.84 4.69 4.24
C GLN A 268 -7.42 4.88 3.66
N GLY A 269 -6.81 3.78 3.21
CA GLY A 269 -5.51 3.77 2.54
C GLY A 269 -5.58 4.19 1.07
N LEU A 270 -4.41 4.43 0.47
CA LEU A 270 -4.27 4.68 -0.98
C LEU A 270 -4.45 3.39 -1.78
N ASP A 271 -4.98 3.48 -3.00
CA ASP A 271 -5.36 2.33 -3.84
C ASP A 271 -4.20 1.33 -4.07
N TYR A 272 -2.95 1.81 -4.09
CA TYR A 272 -1.77 0.94 -4.24
C TYR A 272 -1.48 0.07 -3.00
N PHE A 273 -2.05 0.39 -1.84
CA PHE A 273 -2.05 -0.53 -0.68
C PHE A 273 -3.10 -1.63 -0.80
N ASN A 274 -4.13 -1.44 -1.65
CA ASN A 274 -5.31 -2.29 -1.77
C ASN A 274 -5.32 -3.18 -3.03
N ILE A 275 -4.18 -3.31 -3.73
CA ILE A 275 -4.09 -4.12 -4.96
C ILE A 275 -4.13 -5.62 -4.62
N ASP A 276 -5.28 -6.21 -4.92
CA ASP A 276 -5.65 -7.62 -5.14
C ASP A 276 -4.76 -8.73 -4.52
N VAL A 277 -5.37 -9.60 -3.69
CA VAL A 277 -4.72 -10.75 -3.03
C VAL A 277 -4.16 -11.78 -4.03
N TYR A 278 -4.66 -11.81 -5.27
CA TYR A 278 -4.09 -12.62 -6.36
C TYR A 278 -2.82 -12.00 -6.95
N PHE A 279 -2.69 -10.67 -6.91
CA PHE A 279 -1.44 -9.98 -7.19
C PHE A 279 -0.39 -10.41 -6.19
N TRP A 280 -0.70 -10.54 -4.89
CA TRP A 280 0.27 -10.96 -3.88
C TRP A 280 0.85 -12.36 -4.09
N LYS A 281 0.09 -13.36 -4.55
CA LYS A 281 0.66 -14.70 -4.85
C LYS A 281 1.57 -14.69 -6.07
N PHE A 282 1.23 -13.91 -7.10
CA PHE A 282 2.06 -13.73 -8.29
C PHE A 282 3.29 -12.86 -7.97
N PHE A 283 3.10 -11.81 -7.18
CA PHE A 283 4.11 -10.85 -6.73
C PHE A 283 5.10 -11.50 -5.79
N LEU A 284 4.69 -12.29 -4.78
CA LEU A 284 5.62 -13.02 -3.90
C LEU A 284 6.48 -14.02 -4.70
N PHE A 285 5.89 -14.80 -5.60
CA PHE A 285 6.65 -15.75 -6.43
C PHE A 285 7.67 -15.05 -7.35
N PHE A 286 7.32 -13.89 -7.92
CA PHE A 286 8.23 -13.07 -8.74
C PHE A 286 9.24 -12.26 -7.92
N PHE A 287 8.84 -11.78 -6.74
CA PHE A 287 9.65 -10.99 -5.81
C PHE A 287 10.78 -11.85 -5.20
N PHE A 288 10.54 -13.14 -4.98
CA PHE A 288 11.60 -14.10 -4.62
C PHE A 288 12.65 -14.29 -5.73
N LEU A 289 12.28 -14.13 -7.01
CA LEU A 289 13.22 -14.19 -8.13
C LEU A 289 14.05 -12.88 -8.23
N LEU A 290 13.40 -11.73 -8.01
CA LEU A 290 14.01 -10.40 -8.03
C LEU A 290 14.97 -10.17 -6.84
N LEU A 291 14.65 -10.66 -5.64
CA LEU A 291 15.54 -10.58 -4.48
C LEU A 291 16.86 -11.34 -4.65
N LYS A 292 16.90 -12.35 -5.53
CA LYS A 292 18.12 -13.11 -5.80
C LYS A 292 19.12 -12.34 -6.67
N HIS A 293 18.70 -11.30 -7.37
CA HIS A 293 19.55 -10.46 -8.22
C HIS A 293 19.38 -8.99 -7.82
N ARG A 294 20.31 -8.48 -7.00
CA ARG A 294 20.40 -7.07 -6.57
C ARG A 294 20.09 -6.13 -7.75
N MET A 295 18.91 -5.53 -7.75
CA MET A 295 18.67 -4.28 -8.47
C MET A 295 18.95 -3.13 -7.51
N GLU A 296 19.68 -2.11 -7.98
CA GLU A 296 19.86 -0.84 -7.28
C GLU A 296 18.48 -0.18 -7.12
N LEU A 297 18.13 0.17 -5.89
CA LEU A 297 16.76 0.43 -5.41
C LEU A 297 16.41 1.92 -5.34
N ASP A 298 17.31 2.80 -5.73
CA ASP A 298 17.19 4.26 -5.53
C ASP A 298 16.13 4.90 -6.44
N ASP A 299 15.84 4.31 -7.61
CA ASP A 299 14.86 4.85 -8.57
C ASP A 299 13.43 4.23 -8.45
N TYR A 300 13.19 3.34 -7.48
CA TYR A 300 11.89 2.64 -7.35
C TYR A 300 10.73 3.52 -6.85
N TYR A 301 11.02 4.66 -6.18
CA TYR A 301 10.01 5.49 -5.51
C TYR A 301 9.59 6.75 -6.27
N ASN A 302 10.11 6.95 -7.48
CA ASN A 302 9.74 8.12 -8.28
C ASN A 302 8.42 7.86 -9.03
N ILE A 303 7.46 8.76 -8.87
CA ILE A 303 6.12 8.64 -9.47
C ILE A 303 6.20 8.68 -11.00
N ASP A 304 7.05 9.52 -11.58
CA ASP A 304 7.24 9.60 -13.02
C ASP A 304 7.87 8.32 -13.57
N ASP A 305 8.80 7.70 -12.83
CA ASP A 305 9.39 6.41 -13.17
C ASP A 305 8.32 5.30 -13.18
N ILE A 306 7.46 5.24 -12.17
CA ILE A 306 6.36 4.27 -12.09
C ILE A 306 5.37 4.46 -13.24
N LEU A 307 4.99 5.71 -13.51
CA LEU A 307 4.03 6.04 -14.58
C LEU A 307 4.64 5.81 -15.97
N ALA A 308 5.93 6.05 -16.15
CA ALA A 308 6.67 5.69 -17.35
C ALA A 308 6.70 4.17 -17.56
N GLU A 309 6.98 3.39 -16.51
CA GLU A 309 7.06 1.93 -16.58
C GLU A 309 5.70 1.24 -16.73
N HIS A 310 4.59 1.93 -16.44
CA HIS A 310 3.25 1.45 -16.74
C HIS A 310 2.96 1.36 -18.25
N THR A 311 3.81 1.97 -19.10
CA THR A 311 3.69 1.90 -20.55
C THR A 311 3.66 0.45 -21.04
N LYS A 312 2.62 0.08 -21.79
CA LYS A 312 2.50 -1.25 -22.38
C LYS A 312 3.49 -1.41 -23.53
N VAL A 313 4.26 -2.48 -23.48
CA VAL A 313 5.25 -2.85 -24.49
C VAL A 313 4.83 -4.13 -25.22
N PRO A 314 5.02 -4.18 -26.55
CA PRO A 314 4.80 -5.41 -27.31
C PRO A 314 5.87 -6.43 -26.93
N CYS A 315 5.42 -7.64 -26.62
CA CYS A 315 6.27 -8.76 -26.24
C CYS A 315 5.93 -9.98 -27.10
N THR A 316 6.96 -10.75 -27.48
CA THR A 316 6.80 -12.05 -28.12
C THR A 316 7.08 -13.14 -27.09
N VAL A 317 6.11 -14.02 -26.89
CA VAL A 317 6.21 -15.16 -25.97
C VAL A 317 7.18 -16.21 -26.53
N LEU A 318 8.15 -16.66 -25.74
CA LEU A 318 9.18 -17.61 -26.14
C LEU A 318 8.93 -19.06 -25.68
N TYR A 319 7.89 -19.27 -24.87
CA TYR A 319 7.54 -20.56 -24.26
C TYR A 319 6.04 -20.86 -24.40
N ASP A 320 5.64 -22.13 -24.42
CA ASP A 320 4.22 -22.51 -24.46
C ASP A 320 3.62 -22.47 -23.04
N PHE A 321 2.64 -21.60 -22.82
CA PHE A 321 1.96 -21.47 -21.53
C PHE A 321 0.59 -22.15 -21.53
N GLU A 322 0.33 -22.96 -20.51
CA GLU A 322 -1.00 -23.48 -20.24
C GLU A 322 -1.97 -22.37 -19.83
N LYS A 323 -3.28 -22.65 -19.90
CA LYS A 323 -4.34 -21.65 -19.70
C LYS A 323 -4.30 -20.96 -18.32
N GLU A 324 -3.75 -21.63 -17.32
CA GLU A 324 -3.59 -21.14 -15.94
C GLU A 324 -2.55 -20.03 -15.81
N ALA A 325 -1.64 -19.90 -16.79
CA ALA A 325 -0.60 -18.87 -16.83
C ALA A 325 -0.96 -17.68 -17.72
N ASN A 326 -2.20 -17.63 -18.26
CA ASN A 326 -2.62 -16.54 -19.11
C ASN A 326 -2.92 -15.26 -18.31
N LEU A 327 -2.06 -14.25 -18.49
CA LEU A 327 -2.17 -12.94 -17.84
C LEU A 327 -3.27 -12.04 -18.42
N SER A 328 -3.93 -12.42 -19.53
CA SER A 328 -5.07 -11.66 -20.08
C SER A 328 -6.39 -11.95 -19.38
N GLY A 329 -6.45 -12.98 -18.51
CA GLY A 329 -7.66 -13.40 -17.82
C GLY A 329 -8.58 -14.32 -18.65
N ASP A 330 -8.19 -14.67 -19.87
CA ASP A 330 -8.93 -15.63 -20.71
C ASP A 330 -8.47 -17.07 -20.43
N GLU A 331 -9.37 -18.05 -20.34
CA GLU A 331 -9.04 -19.48 -20.11
C GLU A 331 -8.42 -20.17 -21.35
N VAL A 332 -7.54 -19.48 -22.07
CA VAL A 332 -6.92 -19.92 -23.32
C VAL A 332 -5.42 -20.08 -23.12
N ALA A 333 -4.87 -21.20 -23.58
CA ALA A 333 -3.42 -21.42 -23.59
C ALA A 333 -2.71 -20.39 -24.50
N VAL A 334 -1.53 -19.94 -24.10
CA VAL A 334 -0.74 -18.95 -24.84
C VAL A 334 0.45 -19.67 -25.49
N PRO A 335 0.36 -20.03 -26.79
CA PRO A 335 1.44 -20.75 -27.45
C PRO A 335 2.65 -19.85 -27.69
N ARG A 336 3.81 -20.48 -27.90
CA ARG A 336 5.04 -19.83 -28.30
C ARG A 336 4.84 -18.99 -29.58
N ASN A 337 5.52 -17.85 -29.64
CA ASN A 337 5.45 -16.81 -30.66
C ASN A 337 4.13 -16.01 -30.65
N THR A 338 3.29 -16.14 -29.62
CA THR A 338 2.16 -15.25 -29.43
C THR A 338 2.64 -13.85 -29.08
N ARG A 339 2.02 -12.84 -29.70
CA ARG A 339 2.26 -11.43 -29.36
C ARG A 339 1.30 -10.98 -28.27
N VAL A 340 1.86 -10.43 -27.21
CA VAL A 340 1.13 -9.91 -26.05
C VAL A 340 1.60 -8.49 -25.74
N GLU A 341 0.74 -7.67 -25.15
CA GLU A 341 1.12 -6.36 -24.64
C GLU A 341 1.13 -6.40 -23.12
N LEU A 342 2.29 -6.13 -22.52
CA LEU A 342 2.49 -6.16 -21.08
C LEU A 342 3.05 -4.81 -20.61
N PRO A 343 2.68 -4.31 -19.44
CA PRO A 343 3.35 -3.15 -18.84
C PRO A 343 4.85 -3.39 -18.73
N TYR A 344 5.67 -2.37 -18.97
CA TYR A 344 7.13 -2.51 -19.02
C TYR A 344 7.73 -3.02 -17.70
N TRP A 345 7.21 -2.60 -16.54
CA TRP A 345 7.64 -3.11 -15.24
C TRP A 345 7.41 -4.63 -15.06
N VAL A 346 6.45 -5.23 -15.79
CA VAL A 346 6.25 -6.69 -15.86
C VAL A 346 7.16 -7.31 -16.91
N ALA A 347 7.24 -6.67 -18.08
CA ALA A 347 7.93 -7.22 -19.24
C ALA A 347 9.45 -7.27 -19.05
N LYS A 348 10.05 -6.20 -18.51
CA LYS A 348 11.49 -6.06 -18.27
C LYS A 348 12.06 -7.24 -17.47
N PRO A 349 11.58 -7.58 -16.26
CA PRO A 349 12.11 -8.70 -15.50
C PRO A 349 11.82 -10.06 -16.15
N LEU A 350 10.68 -10.24 -16.82
CA LEU A 350 10.37 -11.48 -17.55
C LEU A 350 11.34 -11.72 -18.71
N ALA A 351 11.70 -10.67 -19.44
CA ALA A 351 12.68 -10.80 -20.52
C ALA A 351 14.10 -10.94 -19.97
N GLN A 352 14.46 -10.20 -18.91
CA GLN A 352 15.81 -10.17 -18.36
C GLN A 352 16.20 -11.44 -17.61
N TYR A 353 15.29 -12.00 -16.80
CA TYR A 353 15.65 -13.01 -15.80
C TYR A 353 15.09 -14.41 -16.09
N THR A 354 14.05 -14.53 -16.91
CA THR A 354 13.37 -15.82 -17.13
C THR A 354 13.40 -16.30 -18.57
N ASN A 355 13.78 -15.44 -19.53
CA ASN A 355 13.81 -15.73 -20.97
C ASN A 355 12.46 -16.26 -21.50
N LEU A 356 11.36 -15.91 -20.82
CA LEU A 356 10.00 -16.37 -21.14
C LEU A 356 9.36 -15.53 -22.25
N ILE A 357 9.79 -14.28 -22.38
CA ILE A 357 9.32 -13.34 -23.39
C ILE A 357 10.50 -12.55 -23.98
N ALA A 358 10.33 -12.01 -25.17
CA ALA A 358 11.21 -11.01 -25.77
C ALA A 358 10.45 -9.69 -25.91
N ILE A 359 10.99 -8.59 -25.37
CA ILE A 359 10.42 -7.26 -25.56
C ILE A 359 10.78 -6.74 -26.96
N GLU A 360 9.79 -6.23 -27.68
CA GLU A 360 9.97 -5.53 -28.95
C GLU A 360 9.95 -4.01 -28.73
N ILE A 361 10.64 -3.28 -29.61
CA ILE A 361 10.63 -1.81 -29.57
C ILE A 361 9.19 -1.32 -29.85
N PRO A 362 8.57 -0.55 -28.93
CA PRO A 362 7.24 -0.01 -29.13
C PRO A 362 7.16 0.89 -30.36
N ARG A 363 5.97 0.98 -30.97
CA ARG A 363 5.74 1.81 -32.17
C ARG A 363 6.07 3.29 -31.94
N THR A 364 5.97 3.74 -30.69
CA THR A 364 6.33 5.09 -30.23
C THR A 364 7.81 5.41 -30.44
N TYR A 365 8.69 4.40 -30.46
CA TYR A 365 10.10 4.51 -30.82
C TYR A 365 10.43 3.84 -32.16
N GLY A 366 9.43 3.57 -33.00
CA GLY A 366 9.62 2.96 -34.30
C GLY A 366 10.22 3.92 -35.33
N THR A 367 10.59 3.41 -36.50
CA THR A 367 11.26 4.16 -37.58
C THR A 367 10.50 5.43 -38.00
N LYS A 368 9.16 5.39 -38.00
CA LYS A 368 8.32 6.55 -38.36
C LYS A 368 8.55 7.72 -37.41
N VAL A 369 8.46 7.49 -36.10
CA VAL A 369 8.66 8.53 -35.08
C VAL A 369 10.11 9.01 -35.10
N ARG A 370 11.07 8.10 -35.23
CA ARG A 370 12.49 8.46 -35.37
C ARG A 370 12.75 9.40 -36.54
N ASN A 371 12.15 9.15 -37.71
CA ASN A 371 12.30 10.03 -38.86
C ASN A 371 11.68 11.42 -38.62
N MET A 372 10.55 11.49 -37.92
CA MET A 372 9.93 12.76 -37.52
C MET A 372 10.82 13.53 -36.55
N LEU A 373 11.40 12.84 -35.56
CA LEU A 373 12.36 13.41 -34.62
C LEU A 373 13.63 13.90 -35.32
N VAL A 374 14.14 13.19 -36.32
CA VAL A 374 15.32 13.65 -37.07
C VAL A 374 14.99 14.87 -37.95
N ALA A 375 13.78 14.94 -38.51
CA ALA A 375 13.38 16.02 -39.41
C ALA A 375 12.98 17.31 -38.68
N SER A 376 12.14 17.21 -37.66
CA SER A 376 11.67 18.36 -36.88
C SER A 376 11.09 17.89 -35.52
N PRO A 377 11.94 17.78 -34.48
CA PRO A 377 11.51 17.39 -33.13
C PRO A 377 10.36 18.22 -32.60
N GLU A 378 10.36 19.53 -32.83
CA GLU A 378 9.37 20.47 -32.27
C GLU A 378 7.96 20.24 -32.84
N SER A 379 7.86 19.65 -34.02
CA SER A 379 6.56 19.34 -34.65
C SER A 379 5.88 18.10 -34.06
N VAL A 380 6.63 17.27 -33.33
CA VAL A 380 6.16 15.99 -32.79
C VAL A 380 5.34 16.21 -31.52
N ASP A 381 4.17 15.57 -31.47
CA ASP A 381 3.27 15.59 -30.32
C ASP A 381 3.61 14.43 -29.37
N PHE A 382 4.42 14.68 -28.34
CA PHE A 382 4.83 13.64 -27.40
C PHE A 382 3.70 13.21 -26.48
N ARG A 383 2.77 14.10 -26.15
CA ARG A 383 1.58 13.73 -25.37
C ARG A 383 0.76 12.64 -26.08
N SER A 384 0.64 12.72 -27.41
CA SER A 384 -0.04 11.70 -28.21
C SER A 384 0.73 10.37 -28.33
N LEU A 385 2.06 10.41 -28.17
CA LEU A 385 2.94 9.23 -28.21
C LEU A 385 3.09 8.57 -26.84
N GLY A 386 2.96 9.33 -25.76
CA GLY A 386 3.03 8.88 -24.38
C GLY A 386 3.36 10.05 -23.44
N ALA A 387 2.59 10.22 -22.37
CA ALA A 387 2.77 11.32 -21.42
C ALA A 387 4.19 11.34 -20.79
N TYR A 388 4.87 10.19 -20.74
CA TYR A 388 6.21 10.02 -20.18
C TYR A 388 7.23 9.60 -21.25
N PHE A 389 7.20 10.23 -22.43
CA PHE A 389 8.01 9.84 -23.58
C PHE A 389 9.51 9.78 -23.26
N TYR A 390 10.16 10.84 -22.79
CA TYR A 390 11.60 10.73 -22.50
C TYR A 390 11.94 9.78 -21.35
N GLU A 391 11.17 9.82 -20.26
CA GLU A 391 11.40 8.98 -19.08
C GLU A 391 11.36 7.49 -19.45
N PHE A 392 10.33 7.09 -20.20
CA PHE A 392 10.22 5.72 -20.68
C PHE A 392 11.29 5.39 -21.73
N GLY A 393 11.69 6.36 -22.56
CA GLY A 393 12.69 6.20 -23.61
C GLY A 393 14.08 5.88 -23.06
N VAL A 394 14.48 6.52 -21.96
CA VAL A 394 15.73 6.20 -21.24
C VAL A 394 15.70 4.76 -20.75
N LYS A 395 14.65 4.38 -20.03
CA LYS A 395 14.51 3.02 -19.48
C LYS A 395 14.50 1.94 -20.56
N LEU A 396 13.94 2.24 -21.75
CA LEU A 396 13.94 1.34 -22.88
C LEU A 396 15.34 1.19 -23.52
N VAL A 397 16.09 2.29 -23.62
CA VAL A 397 17.47 2.30 -24.13
C VAL A 397 18.39 1.47 -23.23
N ASP A 398 18.23 1.55 -21.91
CA ASP A 398 19.02 0.74 -20.97
C ASP A 398 18.80 -0.76 -21.13
N PHE A 399 17.67 -1.15 -21.72
CA PHE A 399 17.26 -2.54 -21.85
C PHE A 399 17.46 -3.11 -23.27
N VAL A 400 17.22 -2.30 -24.31
CA VAL A 400 17.27 -2.74 -25.71
C VAL A 400 18.55 -2.27 -26.39
N VAL A 401 19.24 -3.19 -27.06
CA VAL A 401 20.44 -2.85 -27.86
C VAL A 401 20.02 -2.11 -29.14
N ASP A 402 20.09 -0.78 -29.11
CA ASP A 402 19.85 0.09 -30.28
C ASP A 402 20.89 1.22 -30.33
N GLU A 403 21.82 1.16 -31.28
CA GLU A 403 22.91 2.14 -31.39
C GLU A 403 22.44 3.55 -31.81
N LYS A 404 21.25 3.68 -32.39
CA LYS A 404 20.78 4.94 -33.01
C LYS A 404 19.78 5.68 -32.14
N LEU A 405 18.93 4.95 -31.42
CA LEU A 405 17.85 5.53 -30.60
C LEU A 405 18.37 6.54 -29.56
N PRO A 406 19.45 6.29 -28.79
CA PRO A 406 19.93 7.21 -27.77
C PRO A 406 20.30 8.58 -28.38
N GLY A 407 21.08 8.57 -29.47
CA GLY A 407 21.50 9.81 -30.14
C GLY A 407 20.37 10.56 -30.83
N ILE A 408 19.28 9.88 -31.20
CA ILE A 408 18.07 10.54 -31.74
C ILE A 408 17.29 11.24 -30.62
N LEU A 409 17.08 10.56 -29.49
CA LEU A 409 16.40 11.13 -28.31
C LEU A 409 17.16 12.33 -27.77
N GLU A 410 18.48 12.24 -27.63
CA GLU A 410 19.32 13.32 -27.14
C GLU A 410 19.24 14.57 -28.05
N LYS A 411 19.37 14.39 -29.37
CA LYS A 411 19.30 15.50 -30.33
C LYS A 411 17.92 16.13 -30.35
N ALA A 412 16.87 15.33 -30.28
CA ALA A 412 15.49 15.81 -30.22
C ALA A 412 15.25 16.64 -28.96
N PHE A 413 15.68 16.14 -27.81
CA PHE A 413 15.53 16.83 -26.52
C PHE A 413 16.26 18.17 -26.49
N LYS A 414 17.53 18.20 -26.94
CA LYS A 414 18.33 19.43 -27.02
C LYS A 414 17.71 20.49 -27.94
N GLN A 415 17.05 20.09 -29.03
CA GLN A 415 16.37 21.03 -29.91
C GLN A 415 15.07 21.53 -29.28
N ARG A 416 14.26 20.64 -28.72
CA ARG A 416 12.98 20.99 -28.11
C ARG A 416 13.12 21.86 -26.86
N ILE A 417 14.12 21.63 -26.02
CA ILE A 417 14.42 22.51 -24.87
C ILE A 417 14.69 23.95 -25.32
N LYS A 418 15.44 24.15 -26.42
CA LYS A 418 15.68 25.49 -26.96
C LYS A 418 14.36 26.13 -27.40
N GLY A 419 13.47 25.35 -28.02
CA GLY A 419 12.10 25.75 -28.30
C GLY A 419 11.37 26.18 -27.03
N ILE A 420 11.31 25.33 -26.00
CA ILE A 420 10.63 25.61 -24.72
C ILE A 420 11.15 26.91 -24.08
N MET A 421 12.47 27.11 -24.06
CA MET A 421 13.10 28.34 -23.54
C MET A 421 12.74 29.58 -24.36
N ASN A 422 12.66 29.47 -25.68
CA ASN A 422 12.27 30.59 -26.55
C ASN A 422 10.78 30.94 -26.39
N TYR A 423 9.91 29.94 -26.24
CA TYR A 423 8.46 30.14 -26.07
C TYR A 423 8.08 30.62 -24.67
N SER A 424 8.83 30.25 -23.63
CA SER A 424 8.61 30.76 -22.27
C SER A 424 8.92 32.25 -22.11
N GLN A 425 9.79 32.79 -22.97
CA GLN A 425 10.15 34.23 -22.99
C GLN A 425 9.30 35.06 -23.95
N SER A 426 8.47 34.44 -24.80
CA SER A 426 7.64 35.12 -25.79
C SER A 426 6.15 34.96 -25.47
N SER A 427 5.68 35.80 -24.55
CA SER A 427 4.29 35.81 -24.07
C SER A 427 3.29 36.04 -25.22
N GLY A 428 2.54 35.01 -25.61
CA GLY A 428 1.30 35.17 -26.41
C GLY A 428 1.33 34.76 -27.89
N SER A 429 2.30 33.97 -28.37
CA SER A 429 2.23 33.42 -29.73
C SER A 429 1.37 32.14 -29.80
N THR A 430 0.45 32.05 -30.77
CA THR A 430 -0.41 30.86 -30.99
C THR A 430 0.42 29.61 -31.27
N VAL A 431 1.53 29.78 -32.00
CA VAL A 431 2.50 28.71 -32.30
C VAL A 431 3.17 28.19 -31.03
N GLY A 432 3.49 29.07 -30.07
CA GLY A 432 4.05 28.66 -28.77
C GLY A 432 3.05 27.90 -27.91
N GLN A 433 1.78 28.28 -27.94
CA GLN A 433 0.73 27.54 -27.21
C GLN A 433 0.50 26.14 -27.79
N ASP A 434 0.49 26.00 -29.12
CA ASP A 434 0.37 24.69 -29.78
C ASP A 434 1.57 23.77 -29.50
N PHE A 435 2.76 24.33 -29.30
CA PHE A 435 3.96 23.58 -28.92
C PHE A 435 3.94 23.16 -27.44
N ILE A 436 3.54 24.05 -26.53
CA ILE A 436 3.43 23.74 -25.09
C ILE A 436 2.43 22.62 -24.81
N GLN A 437 1.34 22.52 -25.58
CA GLN A 437 0.35 21.45 -25.44
C GLN A 437 0.87 20.06 -25.85
N LYS A 438 1.98 20.01 -26.60
CA LYS A 438 2.61 18.80 -27.15
C LYS A 438 3.78 18.28 -26.31
N LEU A 439 4.08 18.93 -25.19
CA LEU A 439 5.14 18.53 -24.27
C LEU A 439 4.76 17.25 -23.51
N ASP A 440 5.74 16.39 -23.29
CA ASP A 440 5.62 15.32 -22.29
C ASP A 440 5.80 15.87 -20.86
N GLU A 441 5.54 15.05 -19.84
CA GLU A 441 5.64 15.46 -18.44
C GLU A 441 7.08 15.80 -18.00
N THR A 442 8.08 15.19 -18.64
CA THR A 442 9.50 15.50 -18.40
C THR A 442 9.85 16.90 -18.92
N GLU A 443 9.28 17.30 -20.05
CA GLU A 443 9.49 18.61 -20.68
C GLU A 443 8.74 19.76 -19.97
N LYS A 444 7.68 19.48 -19.21
CA LYS A 444 6.91 20.53 -18.49
C LYS A 444 7.58 21.03 -17.20
N ASP A 445 8.47 20.22 -16.63
CA ASP A 445 9.07 20.48 -15.31
C ASP A 445 10.54 20.96 -15.40
N CYS A 446 10.78 21.96 -16.26
CA CYS A 446 12.12 22.39 -16.67
C CYS A 446 13.07 22.90 -15.56
N LYS A 447 12.59 23.17 -14.33
CA LYS A 447 13.43 23.76 -13.27
C LYS A 447 14.13 22.74 -12.36
N LEU A 448 13.57 21.55 -12.18
CA LEU A 448 14.10 20.53 -11.24
C LEU A 448 14.76 19.33 -11.95
N LYS A 449 14.43 19.05 -13.21
CA LYS A 449 14.90 17.84 -13.92
C LYS A 449 16.12 18.03 -14.83
N TRP A 450 16.63 19.25 -14.96
CA TRP A 450 17.86 19.51 -15.74
C TRP A 450 19.04 18.69 -15.19
N ASP A 451 19.24 18.67 -13.86
CA ASP A 451 20.39 17.96 -13.26
C ASP A 451 20.25 16.43 -13.33
N ARG A 452 19.02 15.90 -13.27
CA ARG A 452 18.76 14.45 -13.37
C ARG A 452 18.92 13.95 -14.81
N LEU A 453 18.40 14.66 -15.82
CA LEU A 453 18.64 14.33 -17.23
C LEU A 453 20.08 14.61 -17.68
N HIS A 454 20.73 15.65 -17.16
CA HIS A 454 22.14 15.92 -17.44
C HIS A 454 23.05 14.85 -16.83
N LYS A 455 22.72 14.31 -15.64
CA LYS A 455 23.40 13.16 -15.04
C LYS A 455 23.10 11.84 -15.76
N VAL A 456 21.84 11.55 -16.07
CA VAL A 456 21.44 10.27 -16.68
C VAL A 456 21.94 10.17 -18.12
N VAL A 457 21.78 11.22 -18.93
CA VAL A 457 22.28 11.21 -20.31
C VAL A 457 23.80 11.08 -20.33
N LEU A 458 24.57 11.74 -19.45
CA LEU A 458 26.04 11.65 -19.44
C LEU A 458 26.63 10.43 -18.70
N ASN A 459 25.99 9.90 -17.64
CA ASN A 459 26.53 8.78 -16.87
C ASN A 459 26.40 7.44 -17.60
N SER A 460 25.39 7.25 -18.46
CA SER A 460 25.35 6.13 -19.41
C SER A 460 26.44 6.20 -20.50
N PHE A 461 27.16 7.32 -20.65
CA PHE A 461 28.27 7.46 -21.60
C PHE A 461 29.68 7.21 -21.01
N TYR A 462 29.84 6.97 -19.70
CA TYR A 462 31.17 6.79 -19.08
C TYR A 462 31.47 5.41 -18.50
N THR A 463 30.54 4.46 -18.55
CA THR A 463 30.78 3.06 -18.12
C THR A 463 31.05 2.09 -19.26
N SER A 464 31.35 2.60 -20.47
CA SER A 464 31.88 1.80 -21.59
C SER A 464 33.23 2.33 -22.08
N VAL A 465 34.25 2.19 -21.23
CA VAL A 465 35.66 2.04 -21.61
C VAL A 465 36.25 0.85 -20.88
#